data_AF-A0A2G2V859-F1
#
_entry.id   AF-A0A2G2V859-F1
#
_cell.length_a   1.000
_cell.length_b   1.000
_cell.length_c   1.000
_cell.angle_alpha   90.00
_cell.angle_beta   90.00
_cell.angle_gamma   90.00
#
_symmetry.space_group_name_H-M   'P 1'
#
loop_
_entity.id
_entity.type
_entity.pdbx_description
1 polymer ?
#
loop_
_entity_poly.entity_id
_entity_poly.type
_entity_poly.pdbx_seq_one_letter_code
_entity_poly.pdbx_strand_id
1 'polypeptide(L)'
;MKHHPKTAMEEKAMNQWRIFILDHHNYLIQILGKINKNGVCAYASRTLLFLKDDATLKPLAIELSLPGLSPGTEIHRVFRPGTNGSEAALWQLAKAHVAANDSVYHQLISHWTLHINALARSTVLKAGVIETLYSGEVSMELSSSLHKEWRFDEQSPPSDLLKSYASRRYELGDLTSVW
;
A
#
# COMPACT_ATOMS: atom_id res chain seq x y z
N MET A 1 21.60 -8.96 15.14
CA MET A 1 20.77 -9.05 13.92
C MET A 1 21.12 -10.35 13.21
N LYS A 2 20.15 -11.28 13.07
CA LYS A 2 20.36 -12.46 12.22
C LYS A 2 20.00 -12.02 10.80
N HIS A 3 21.00 -11.77 9.95
CA HIS A 3 20.77 -11.73 8.51
C HIS A 3 20.28 -13.11 8.10
N HIS A 4 19.01 -13.22 7.70
CA HIS A 4 18.54 -14.40 7.02
C HIS A 4 19.12 -14.37 5.60
N PRO A 5 19.86 -15.40 5.16
CA PRO A 5 20.35 -15.44 3.80
C PRO A 5 19.16 -15.46 2.83
N LYS A 6 19.19 -14.58 1.82
CA LYS A 6 18.24 -14.60 0.70
C LYS A 6 18.25 -16.02 0.12
N THR A 7 17.08 -16.62 -0.02
CA THR A 7 16.99 -17.98 -0.56
C THR A 7 17.30 -17.94 -2.06
N ALA A 8 17.98 -18.96 -2.58
CA ALA A 8 18.36 -19.02 -4.00
C ALA A 8 17.17 -18.89 -4.97
N MET A 9 15.93 -19.17 -4.50
CA MET A 9 14.71 -18.95 -5.27
C MET A 9 14.33 -17.47 -5.38
N GLU A 10 14.52 -16.66 -4.34
CA GLU A 10 14.19 -15.23 -4.33
C GLU A 10 15.12 -14.46 -5.28
N GLU A 11 16.41 -14.79 -5.26
CA GLU A 11 17.40 -14.18 -6.15
C GLU A 11 17.13 -14.52 -7.62
N LYS A 12 16.78 -15.79 -7.90
CA LYS A 12 16.36 -16.22 -9.23
C LYS A 12 15.04 -15.55 -9.66
N ALA A 13 14.09 -15.36 -8.76
CA ALA A 13 12.81 -14.69 -9.03
C ALA A 13 12.99 -13.20 -9.34
N MET A 14 13.89 -12.50 -8.64
CA MET A 14 14.26 -11.11 -8.94
C MET A 14 14.86 -11.01 -10.35
N ASN A 15 15.79 -11.90 -10.69
CA ASN A 15 16.40 -11.95 -12.01
C ASN A 15 15.39 -12.30 -13.12
N GLN A 16 14.30 -12.98 -12.78
CA GLN A 16 13.22 -13.36 -13.70
C GLN A 16 12.04 -12.37 -13.71
N TRP A 17 12.12 -11.23 -13.01
CA TRP A 17 11.08 -10.20 -12.99
C TRP A 17 9.73 -10.67 -12.41
N ARG A 18 9.77 -11.65 -11.51
CA ARG A 18 8.57 -12.30 -10.95
C ARG A 18 8.10 -11.71 -9.62
N ILE A 19 8.77 -10.65 -9.17
CA ILE A 19 8.45 -9.96 -7.92
C ILE A 19 7.69 -8.66 -8.23
N PHE A 20 6.60 -8.45 -7.51
CA PHE A 20 5.66 -7.35 -7.64
C PHE A 20 5.45 -6.74 -6.26
N ILE A 21 5.17 -5.43 -6.22
CA ILE A 21 4.91 -4.71 -4.98
C ILE A 21 3.55 -4.02 -5.10
N LEU A 22 2.73 -4.16 -4.07
CA LEU A 22 1.58 -3.29 -3.84
C LEU A 22 1.98 -2.32 -2.73
N ASP A 23 2.28 -1.07 -3.11
CA ASP A 23 2.83 -0.05 -2.21
C ASP A 23 1.76 0.99 -1.84
N HIS A 24 1.26 0.91 -0.60
CA HIS A 24 0.43 1.93 0.02
C HIS A 24 1.21 2.76 1.06
N HIS A 25 2.52 2.60 1.16
CA HIS A 25 3.32 3.22 2.21
C HIS A 25 3.54 4.70 1.97
N ASN A 26 4.11 5.05 0.81
CA ASN A 26 4.70 6.38 0.61
C ASN A 26 3.69 7.52 0.78
N TYR A 27 2.44 7.31 0.37
CA TYR A 27 1.39 8.30 0.54
C TYR A 27 0.71 8.22 1.92
N LEU A 28 0.49 7.01 2.48
CA LEU A 28 -0.18 6.88 3.78
C LEU A 28 0.70 7.35 4.93
N ILE A 29 2.00 7.05 4.91
CA ILE A 29 2.91 7.34 6.02
C ILE A 29 2.92 8.84 6.38
N GLN A 30 2.73 9.70 5.38
CA GLN A 30 2.66 11.16 5.55
C GLN A 30 1.42 11.64 6.30
N ILE A 31 0.31 10.88 6.22
CA ILE A 31 -0.99 11.27 6.82
C ILE A 31 -1.38 10.42 8.04
N LEU A 32 -0.72 9.27 8.27
CA LEU A 32 -1.04 8.34 9.35
C LEU A 32 -1.04 8.99 10.74
N GLY A 33 -0.15 9.94 10.97
CA GLY A 33 -0.10 10.69 12.22
C GLY A 33 -1.38 11.48 12.51
N LYS A 34 -2.11 11.93 11.48
CA LYS A 34 -3.41 12.60 11.63
C LYS A 34 -4.54 11.61 11.84
N ILE A 35 -4.50 10.48 11.13
CA ILE A 35 -5.51 9.43 11.20
C ILE A 35 -5.54 8.81 12.60
N ASN A 36 -4.37 8.42 13.11
CA ASN A 36 -4.28 7.70 14.37
C ASN A 36 -4.55 8.60 15.59
N LYS A 37 -4.41 9.92 15.46
CA LYS A 37 -4.86 10.88 16.50
C LYS A 37 -6.36 10.83 16.76
N ASN A 38 -7.15 10.43 15.76
CA ASN A 38 -8.60 10.32 15.87
C ASN A 38 -9.05 8.97 16.47
N GLY A 39 -8.14 8.20 17.08
CA GLY A 39 -8.43 6.91 17.71
C GLY A 39 -8.51 5.73 16.74
N VAL A 40 -8.18 5.94 15.46
CA VAL A 40 -8.05 4.87 14.47
C VAL A 40 -6.69 4.18 14.60
N CYS A 41 -6.61 2.88 14.31
CA CYS A 41 -5.37 2.13 14.27
C CYS A 41 -5.04 1.75 12.83
N ALA A 42 -4.54 2.72 12.04
CA ALA A 42 -4.15 2.53 10.65
C ALA A 42 -2.63 2.33 10.54
N TYR A 43 -2.21 1.59 9.50
CA TYR A 43 -0.82 1.32 9.16
C TYR A 43 -0.59 1.58 7.68
N ALA A 44 0.62 2.00 7.31
CA ALA A 44 1.07 2.07 5.92
C ALA A 44 1.50 0.66 5.52
N SER A 45 0.99 0.14 4.40
CA SER A 45 1.31 -1.23 3.99
C SER A 45 2.16 -1.28 2.73
N ARG A 46 3.13 -2.20 2.70
CA ARG A 46 3.77 -2.69 1.46
C ARG A 46 3.60 -4.19 1.38
N THR A 47 3.15 -4.70 0.24
CA THR A 47 2.99 -6.15 0.04
C THR A 47 3.91 -6.63 -1.05
N LEU A 48 4.75 -7.61 -0.73
CA LEU A 48 5.59 -8.31 -1.69
C LEU A 48 4.82 -9.50 -2.27
N LEU A 49 4.71 -9.55 -3.59
CA LEU A 49 3.96 -10.55 -4.35
C LEU A 49 4.90 -11.28 -5.31
N PHE A 50 4.73 -12.59 -5.44
CA PHE A 50 5.46 -13.44 -6.38
C PHE A 50 4.52 -14.02 -7.43
N LEU A 51 4.85 -13.82 -8.70
CA LEU A 51 4.13 -14.41 -9.83
C LEU A 51 4.59 -15.87 -10.03
N LYS A 52 3.70 -16.82 -9.74
CA LYS A 52 3.93 -18.26 -9.94
C LYS A 52 3.84 -18.65 -11.43
N ASP A 53 4.30 -19.86 -11.76
CA ASP A 53 4.31 -20.36 -13.15
C ASP A 53 2.88 -20.58 -13.68
N ASP A 54 1.92 -20.78 -12.77
CA ASP A 54 0.49 -20.86 -13.02
C ASP A 54 -0.18 -19.48 -13.26
N ALA A 55 0.61 -18.42 -13.42
CA ALA A 55 0.18 -17.02 -13.59
C ALA A 55 -0.60 -16.42 -12.40
N THR A 56 -0.60 -17.05 -11.22
CA THR A 56 -1.22 -16.48 -10.02
C THR A 56 -0.20 -15.74 -9.16
N LEU A 57 -0.65 -14.67 -8.50
CA LEU A 57 0.17 -13.90 -7.54
C LEU A 57 0.06 -14.52 -6.15
N LYS A 58 1.21 -14.79 -5.53
CA LYS A 58 1.32 -15.27 -4.15
C LYS A 58 1.95 -14.19 -3.26
N PRO A 59 1.30 -13.76 -2.17
CA PRO A 59 1.94 -12.88 -1.20
C PRO A 59 3.07 -13.60 -0.46
N LEU A 60 4.24 -12.96 -0.42
CA LEU A 60 5.45 -13.43 0.26
C LEU A 60 5.66 -12.76 1.61
N ALA A 61 5.37 -11.47 1.69
CA ALA A 61 5.52 -10.68 2.92
C ALA A 61 4.61 -9.45 2.87
N ILE A 62 4.19 -9.00 4.05
CA ILE A 62 3.51 -7.73 4.23
C ILE A 62 4.30 -6.94 5.26
N GLU A 63 4.73 -5.74 4.90
CA GLU A 63 5.27 -4.75 5.81
C GLU A 63 4.13 -3.85 6.27
N LEU A 64 4.00 -3.63 7.58
CA LEU A 64 3.15 -2.59 8.16
C LEU A 64 4.03 -1.56 8.87
N SER A 65 3.86 -0.30 8.51
CA SER A 65 4.66 0.82 8.99
C SER A 65 3.81 1.86 9.71
N LEU A 66 4.41 2.49 10.71
CA LEU A 66 3.88 3.60 11.48
C LEU A 66 4.89 4.75 11.54
N PRO A 67 4.42 6.00 11.63
CA PRO A 67 5.31 7.09 11.99
C PRO A 67 5.87 6.84 13.41
N GLY A 68 7.17 7.00 13.56
CA GLY A 68 7.88 6.87 14.82
C GLY A 68 7.65 8.05 15.75
N LEU A 69 8.15 7.92 16.98
CA LEU A 69 7.97 8.93 18.04
C LEU A 69 8.75 10.23 17.75
N SER A 70 9.87 10.15 17.04
CA SER A 70 10.64 11.31 16.61
C SER A 70 10.40 11.65 15.13
N PRO A 71 10.45 12.93 14.75
CA PRO A 71 10.28 13.35 13.36
C PRO A 71 11.24 12.61 12.42
N GLY A 72 10.73 12.05 11.33
CA GLY A 72 11.52 11.32 10.34
C GLY A 72 11.93 9.90 10.73
N THR A 73 11.45 9.38 11.88
CA THR A 73 11.59 7.96 12.21
C THR A 73 10.32 7.20 11.87
N GLU A 74 10.46 5.92 11.55
CA GLU A 74 9.37 5.02 11.22
C GLU A 74 9.57 3.70 11.96
N ILE A 75 8.47 3.11 12.41
CA ILE A 75 8.46 1.78 13.02
C ILE A 75 7.77 0.86 12.03
N HIS A 76 8.49 -0.13 11.51
CA HIS A 76 7.95 -1.13 10.60
C HIS A 76 7.99 -2.53 11.22
N ARG A 77 7.01 -3.34 10.85
CA ARG A 77 6.98 -4.76 11.18
C ARG A 77 6.61 -5.58 9.95
N VAL A 78 7.39 -6.63 9.73
CA VAL A 78 7.23 -7.52 8.58
C VAL A 78 6.52 -8.80 9.03
N PHE A 79 5.46 -9.13 8.31
CA PHE A 79 4.65 -10.33 8.49
C PHE A 79 4.88 -11.26 7.32
N ARG A 80 4.99 -12.56 7.63
CA ARG A 80 5.16 -13.63 6.64
C ARG A 80 3.97 -14.58 6.70
N PRO A 81 3.65 -15.29 5.61
CA PRO A 81 2.62 -16.30 5.61
C PRO A 81 2.84 -17.32 6.73
N GLY A 82 1.95 -17.31 7.72
CA GLY A 82 1.90 -18.29 8.81
C GLY A 82 0.67 -19.17 8.67
N THR A 83 0.80 -20.47 8.98
CA THR A 83 -0.30 -21.44 8.87
C THR A 83 -0.91 -21.82 10.21
N ASN A 84 -0.18 -21.64 11.32
CA ASN A 84 -0.59 -22.14 12.63
C ASN A 84 -0.58 -21.05 13.70
N GLY A 85 -1.49 -21.16 14.67
CA GLY A 85 -1.49 -20.40 15.91
C GLY A 85 -1.48 -18.87 15.71
N SER A 86 -0.68 -18.18 16.53
CA SER A 86 -0.58 -16.72 16.54
C SER A 86 0.01 -16.16 15.24
N GLU A 87 0.89 -16.88 14.55
CA GLU A 87 1.47 -16.43 13.27
C GLU A 87 0.43 -16.37 12.15
N ALA A 88 -0.49 -17.34 12.11
CA ALA A 88 -1.61 -17.31 11.17
C ALA A 88 -2.54 -16.12 11.45
N ALA A 89 -2.85 -15.85 12.72
CA ALA A 89 -3.68 -14.70 13.11
C ALA A 89 -3.01 -13.37 12.73
N LEU A 90 -1.71 -13.20 13.03
CA LEU A 90 -0.94 -12.02 12.64
C LEU A 90 -0.89 -11.85 11.12
N TRP A 91 -0.79 -12.94 10.37
CA TRP A 91 -0.84 -12.89 8.91
C TRP A 91 -2.21 -12.45 8.39
N GLN A 92 -3.31 -12.94 8.96
CA GLN A 92 -4.65 -12.47 8.58
C GLN A 92 -4.86 -10.99 8.93
N LEU A 93 -4.36 -10.56 10.09
CA LEU A 93 -4.39 -9.15 10.50
C LEU A 93 -3.63 -8.26 9.50
N ALA A 94 -2.42 -8.69 9.09
CA ALA A 94 -1.64 -7.95 8.10
C ALA A 94 -2.38 -7.81 6.76
N LYS A 95 -3.01 -8.89 6.28
CA LYS A 95 -3.85 -8.84 5.07
C LYS A 95 -5.07 -7.93 5.23
N ALA A 96 -5.69 -7.90 6.41
CA ALA A 96 -6.82 -7.02 6.68
C ALA A 96 -6.42 -5.54 6.57
N HIS A 97 -5.24 -5.16 7.09
CA HIS A 97 -4.71 -3.81 6.90
C HIS A 97 -4.42 -3.48 5.44
N VAL A 98 -3.83 -4.42 4.68
CA VAL A 98 -3.62 -4.24 3.23
C VAL A 98 -4.95 -4.01 2.51
N ALA A 99 -5.98 -4.82 2.79
CA ALA A 99 -7.29 -4.68 2.18
C ALA A 99 -7.99 -3.36 2.56
N ALA A 100 -7.82 -2.90 3.79
CA ALA A 100 -8.34 -1.60 4.23
C ALA A 100 -7.67 -0.44 3.48
N ASN A 101 -6.34 -0.49 3.34
CA ASN A 101 -5.57 0.54 2.61
C ASN A 101 -5.94 0.57 1.12
N ASP A 102 -6.05 -0.61 0.50
CA ASP A 102 -6.44 -0.76 -0.90
C ASP A 102 -7.87 -0.25 -1.14
N SER A 103 -8.81 -0.56 -0.23
CA SER A 103 -10.19 -0.08 -0.32
C SER A 103 -10.26 1.45 -0.27
N VAL A 104 -9.47 2.09 0.59
CA VAL A 104 -9.44 3.55 0.72
C VAL A 104 -8.85 4.19 -0.52
N TYR A 105 -7.73 3.65 -1.03
CA TYR A 105 -7.13 4.10 -2.26
C TYR A 105 -8.09 3.98 -3.44
N HIS A 106 -8.72 2.80 -3.59
CA HIS A 106 -9.69 2.53 -4.63
C HIS A 106 -10.85 3.54 -4.60
N GLN A 107 -11.44 3.79 -3.42
CA GLN A 107 -12.57 4.70 -3.30
C GLN A 107 -12.20 6.17 -3.55
N LEU A 108 -11.05 6.62 -3.02
CA LEU A 108 -10.67 8.03 -3.04
C LEU A 108 -9.92 8.46 -4.31
N ILE A 109 -9.26 7.52 -4.98
CA ILE A 109 -8.32 7.83 -6.07
C ILE A 109 -8.80 7.19 -7.37
N SER A 110 -8.95 5.86 -7.40
CA SER A 110 -9.31 5.14 -8.61
C SER A 110 -10.75 5.41 -9.05
N HIS A 111 -11.68 5.46 -8.09
CA HIS A 111 -13.11 5.62 -8.36
C HIS A 111 -13.56 7.10 -8.41
N TRP A 112 -12.82 8.01 -7.77
CA TRP A 112 -13.25 9.41 -7.58
C TRP A 112 -13.00 10.34 -8.78
N THR A 113 -12.74 9.83 -9.99
CA THR A 113 -12.42 10.70 -11.13
C THR A 113 -13.64 11.54 -11.59
N LEU A 114 -13.64 12.83 -11.25
CA LEU A 114 -14.41 14.00 -11.74
C LEU A 114 -15.96 13.93 -11.84
N HIS A 115 -16.61 12.81 -12.17
CA HIS A 115 -18.04 12.75 -12.47
C HIS A 115 -18.95 12.67 -11.21
N ILE A 116 -18.44 12.10 -10.11
CA ILE A 116 -19.17 11.92 -8.83
C ILE A 116 -18.92 13.09 -7.84
N ASN A 117 -18.00 14.00 -8.19
CA ASN A 117 -17.47 15.04 -7.29
C ASN A 117 -18.53 16.03 -6.76
N ALA A 118 -19.69 16.16 -7.43
CA ALA A 118 -20.80 16.99 -6.96
C ALA A 118 -21.71 16.24 -5.97
N LEU A 119 -22.06 14.99 -6.24
CA LEU A 119 -23.00 14.20 -5.42
C LEU A 119 -22.34 13.63 -4.16
N ALA A 120 -21.06 13.28 -4.25
CA ALA A 120 -20.40 12.63 -3.14
C ALA A 120 -19.84 13.59 -2.06
N ARG A 121 -19.73 14.90 -2.35
CA ARG A 121 -19.56 15.94 -1.31
C ARG A 121 -20.77 16.10 -0.39
N SER A 122 -21.97 15.72 -0.84
CA SER A 122 -23.17 15.73 0.00
C SER A 122 -23.45 14.41 0.70
N THR A 123 -22.92 13.28 0.20
CA THR A 123 -23.40 11.94 0.61
C THR A 123 -22.29 11.02 1.13
N VAL A 124 -21.24 10.74 0.34
CA VAL A 124 -20.23 9.71 0.69
C VAL A 124 -19.17 10.24 1.65
N LEU A 125 -18.81 11.52 1.56
CA LEU A 125 -17.86 12.18 2.47
C LEU A 125 -18.48 12.64 3.79
N LYS A 126 -19.80 12.46 3.97
CA LYS A 126 -20.57 12.91 5.15
C LYS A 126 -21.35 11.80 5.86
N ALA A 127 -21.41 10.59 5.27
CA ALA A 127 -22.17 9.46 5.83
C ALA A 127 -21.78 8.09 5.20
N GLY A 128 -20.52 7.64 5.32
CA GLY A 128 -20.07 6.40 4.68
C GLY A 128 -19.01 5.58 5.42
N VAL A 129 -18.78 4.34 4.96
CA VAL A 129 -17.73 3.40 5.45
C VAL A 129 -16.34 4.05 5.51
N ILE A 130 -16.06 5.00 4.61
CA ILE A 130 -14.80 5.76 4.60
C ILE A 130 -14.68 6.64 5.85
N GLU A 131 -15.75 7.30 6.31
CA GLU A 131 -15.74 8.08 7.56
C GLU A 131 -15.48 7.23 8.81
N THR A 132 -15.84 5.94 8.74
CA THR A 132 -15.53 4.97 9.82
C THR A 132 -14.03 4.66 9.89
N LEU A 133 -13.28 4.83 8.79
CA LEU A 133 -11.85 4.53 8.72
C LEU A 133 -10.97 5.81 8.67
N TYR A 134 -11.45 6.90 8.08
CA TYR A 134 -10.75 8.18 7.87
C TYR A 134 -11.77 9.34 7.92
N SER A 135 -11.48 10.42 8.65
CA SER A 135 -12.37 11.58 8.62
C SER A 135 -12.49 12.18 7.21
N GLY A 136 -13.62 12.84 6.91
CA GLY A 136 -13.84 13.50 5.61
C GLY A 136 -12.75 14.53 5.27
N GLU A 137 -12.22 15.24 6.27
CA GLU A 137 -11.09 16.18 6.11
C GLU A 137 -9.81 15.46 5.65
N VAL A 138 -9.43 14.37 6.33
CA VAL A 138 -8.23 13.60 5.97
C VAL A 138 -8.40 12.96 4.58
N SER A 139 -9.59 12.47 4.26
CA SER A 139 -9.90 11.89 2.96
C SER A 139 -9.78 12.92 1.82
N MET A 140 -10.24 14.15 2.05
CA MET A 140 -10.09 15.26 1.10
C MET A 140 -8.64 15.73 0.96
N GLU A 141 -7.89 15.80 2.06
CA GLU A 141 -6.47 16.13 2.01
C GLU A 141 -5.68 15.07 1.24
N LEU A 142 -5.94 13.79 1.50
CA LEU A 142 -5.27 12.67 0.83
C LEU A 142 -5.54 12.63 -0.67
N SER A 143 -6.81 12.78 -1.07
CA SER A 143 -7.16 12.81 -2.49
C SER A 143 -6.57 14.03 -3.20
N SER A 144 -6.57 15.20 -2.54
CA SER A 144 -5.95 16.42 -3.06
C SER A 144 -4.43 16.30 -3.20
N SER A 145 -3.74 15.72 -2.22
CA SER A 145 -2.29 15.54 -2.28
C SER A 145 -1.87 14.60 -3.41
N LEU A 146 -2.57 13.47 -3.57
CA LEU A 146 -2.32 12.52 -4.66
C LEU A 146 -2.72 13.07 -6.03
N HIS A 147 -3.73 13.92 -6.11
CA HIS A 147 -4.13 14.55 -7.38
C HIS A 147 -3.07 15.51 -7.93
N LYS A 148 -2.15 16.04 -7.10
CA LYS A 148 -1.04 16.88 -7.58
C LYS A 148 -0.09 16.13 -8.51
N GLU A 149 0.01 14.82 -8.35
CA GLU A 149 0.86 13.94 -9.17
C GLU A 149 0.07 13.33 -10.35
N TRP A 150 -1.23 13.61 -10.45
CA TRP A 150 -2.07 13.08 -11.51
C TRP A 150 -1.75 13.71 -12.86
N ARG A 151 -1.64 12.87 -13.89
CA ARG A 151 -1.28 13.26 -15.25
C ARG A 151 -2.18 12.57 -16.25
N PHE A 152 -2.89 13.35 -17.07
CA PHE A 152 -3.86 12.84 -18.04
C PHE A 152 -3.21 11.93 -19.10
N ASP A 153 -2.01 12.29 -19.56
CA ASP A 153 -1.24 11.55 -20.56
C ASP A 153 -0.74 10.17 -20.07
N GLU A 154 -0.78 9.95 -18.75
CA GLU A 154 -0.42 8.69 -18.12
C GLU A 154 -1.63 7.76 -17.90
N GLN A 155 -2.87 8.20 -18.17
CA GLN A 155 -4.09 7.42 -17.91
C GLN A 155 -4.43 6.44 -19.04
N SER A 156 -3.72 6.49 -20.18
CA SER A 156 -3.94 5.52 -21.24
C SER A 156 -3.41 4.13 -20.81
N PRO A 157 -4.08 3.02 -21.17
CA PRO A 157 -3.63 1.68 -20.74
C PRO A 157 -2.16 1.38 -21.09
N PRO A 158 -1.64 1.75 -22.28
CA PRO A 158 -0.22 1.58 -22.57
C PRO A 158 0.70 2.43 -21.67
N SER A 159 0.37 3.70 -21.45
CA SER A 159 1.17 4.61 -20.61
C SER A 159 1.22 4.15 -19.16
N ASP A 160 0.07 3.74 -18.61
CA ASP A 160 -0.06 3.31 -17.22
C ASP A 160 0.75 2.03 -16.93
N LEU A 161 0.72 1.07 -17.87
CA LEU A 161 1.53 -0.14 -17.78
C LEU A 161 3.03 0.16 -17.81
N LEU A 162 3.47 1.09 -18.68
CA LEU A 162 4.87 1.50 -18.75
C LEU A 162 5.34 2.20 -17.47
N LYS A 163 4.50 3.08 -16.91
CA LYS A 163 4.78 3.74 -15.63
C LYS A 163 4.92 2.72 -14.49
N SER A 164 3.99 1.78 -14.40
CA SER A 164 4.00 0.70 -13.41
C SER A 164 5.26 -0.18 -13.54
N TYR A 165 5.68 -0.46 -14.78
CA TYR A 165 6.92 -1.20 -15.05
C TYR A 165 8.18 -0.41 -14.67
N ALA A 166 8.20 0.91 -14.93
CA ALA A 166 9.30 1.79 -14.57
C ALA A 166 9.45 1.97 -13.05
N SER A 167 8.34 2.19 -12.32
CA SER A 167 8.35 2.29 -10.85
C SER A 167 8.94 1.04 -10.21
N ARG A 168 8.56 -0.14 -10.73
CA ARG A 168 9.09 -1.42 -10.27
C ARG A 168 10.62 -1.53 -10.41
N ARG A 169 11.20 -1.01 -11.49
CA ARG A 169 12.67 -1.03 -11.66
C ARG A 169 13.36 -0.18 -10.59
N TYR A 170 12.76 0.94 -10.22
CA TYR A 170 13.30 1.84 -9.22
C TYR A 170 13.21 1.21 -7.82
N GLU A 171 12.04 0.69 -7.45
CA GLU A 171 11.80 0.07 -6.14
C GLU A 171 12.60 -1.22 -5.93
N LEU A 172 12.74 -2.07 -6.95
CA LEU A 172 13.59 -3.25 -6.85
C LEU A 172 15.08 -2.89 -6.71
N GLY A 173 15.51 -1.77 -7.29
CA GLY A 173 16.85 -1.22 -7.07
C GLY A 173 17.08 -0.84 -5.61
N ASP A 174 16.13 -0.15 -5.00
CA ASP A 174 16.20 0.31 -3.61
C ASP A 174 16.02 -0.83 -2.59
N LEU A 175 15.24 -1.86 -2.93
CA LEU A 175 15.09 -3.07 -2.10
C LEU A 175 16.38 -3.90 -1.98
N THR A 176 17.39 -3.68 -2.83
CA THR A 176 18.71 -4.30 -2.64
C THR A 176 19.47 -3.72 -1.44
N SER A 177 19.14 -2.49 -1.00
CA SER A 177 19.72 -1.82 0.18
C SER A 177 18.96 -2.08 1.49
N VAL A 178 17.70 -2.51 1.41
CA VAL A 178 16.80 -2.63 2.57
C VAL A 178 16.74 -4.06 3.15
N TRP A 179 17.28 -5.07 2.42
CA TRP A 179 17.26 -6.49 2.82
C TRP A 179 18.61 -7.19 2.73
#